data_AF-A0A2A2KKW4-F1
#
_entry.id   AF-A0A2A2KKW4-F1
#
_cell.length_a   1.000
_cell.length_b   1.000
_cell.length_c   1.000
_cell.angle_alpha   90.00
_cell.angle_beta   90.00
_cell.angle_gamma   90.00
#
_symmetry.space_group_name_H-M   'P 1'
#
loop_
_entity.id
_entity.type
_entity.pdbx_description
1 polymer ?
#
loop_
_entity_poly.entity_id
_entity_poly.type
_entity_poly.pdbx_seq_one_letter_code
_entity_poly.pdbx_strand_id
1 'polypeptide(L)'
;MLDLFQLAFLVLFGWFVYWVAQPYPDRLLGVYSRPGRWYWLKFRLMRFIIDYRQKKSRGTYLDKKQEDLMNSQWGGTGGNRPFHELDRKHEFPEEKERAVDAVFVNGSNSAGWYLTFGAAQRPNNIINLYFTLRIPGVGVFVDDDVEKNSNVKSVASKDAWKTESGFTLQCIKPMREWKATFKGKLRKASGFRIFTEIGEEKPTNDQTLIDAEFDLTWTNFGEYFDFDTECSPTIIGHSLAIEPWSLELFRKLKASHQSHYEQAGHLNGRIRLGDQVWNDVSLIGMRDHTIGSYRNWSEIRRYVMMFYRLDDGTVIHTSVISMPEVVFSQLEFGYVVNS
;
A
#
# COMPACT_ATOMS: atom_id res chain seq x y z
N MET A 1 25.51 54.71 -22.96
CA MET A 1 25.13 54.20 -21.63
C MET A 1 23.95 53.29 -21.82
N LEU A 2 24.00 52.07 -21.27
CA LEU A 2 22.81 51.24 -21.17
C LEU A 2 21.83 51.94 -20.21
N ASP A 3 20.55 51.98 -20.57
CA ASP A 3 19.54 52.45 -19.63
C ASP A 3 19.31 51.41 -18.50
N LEU A 4 18.59 51.81 -17.45
CA LEU A 4 18.31 50.96 -16.30
C LEU A 4 17.56 49.66 -16.68
N PHE A 5 16.70 49.71 -17.70
CA PHE A 5 15.96 48.54 -18.18
C PHE A 5 16.87 47.55 -18.90
N GLN A 6 17.78 48.04 -19.74
CA GLN A 6 18.77 47.23 -20.44
C GLN A 6 19.75 46.57 -19.46
N LEU A 7 20.18 47.29 -18.42
CA LEU A 7 21.01 46.72 -17.36
C LEU A 7 20.26 45.65 -16.56
N ALA A 8 19.02 45.92 -16.16
CA ALA A 8 18.18 44.95 -15.46
C ALA A 8 17.94 43.69 -16.31
N PHE A 9 17.67 43.85 -17.60
CA PHE A 9 17.50 42.73 -18.52
C PHE A 9 18.77 41.88 -18.62
N LEU A 10 19.94 42.48 -18.80
CA LEU A 10 21.21 41.75 -18.88
C LEU A 10 21.52 40.98 -17.60
N VAL A 11 21.25 41.58 -16.43
CA VAL A 11 21.42 40.90 -15.13
C VAL A 11 20.45 39.73 -15.00
N LEU A 12 19.17 39.92 -15.31
CA LEU A 12 18.16 38.86 -15.23
C LEU A 12 18.43 37.73 -16.24
N PHE A 13 18.83 38.08 -17.46
CA PHE A 13 19.19 37.12 -18.50
C PHE A 13 20.46 36.35 -18.14
N GLY A 14 21.50 37.04 -17.67
CA GLY A 14 22.72 36.40 -17.18
C GLY A 14 22.46 35.46 -16.00
N TRP A 15 21.63 35.89 -15.04
CA TRP A 15 21.18 35.05 -13.92
C TRP A 15 20.37 33.83 -14.40
N PHE A 16 19.47 34.02 -15.36
CA PHE A 16 18.70 32.93 -15.96
C PHE A 16 19.60 31.92 -16.67
N VAL A 17 20.56 32.38 -17.50
CA VAL A 17 21.52 31.50 -18.18
C VAL A 17 22.37 30.75 -17.16
N TYR A 18 22.91 31.43 -16.14
CA TYR A 18 23.66 30.81 -15.05
C TYR A 18 22.83 29.73 -14.34
N TRP A 19 21.57 30.02 -14.04
CA TRP A 19 20.66 29.09 -13.39
C TRP A 19 20.33 27.88 -14.27
N VAL A 20 20.05 28.08 -15.57
CA VAL A 20 19.82 27.01 -16.55
C VAL A 20 21.10 26.20 -16.83
N ALA A 21 22.29 26.76 -16.59
CA ALA A 21 23.55 26.05 -16.76
C ALA A 21 23.94 25.19 -15.54
N GLN A 22 23.30 25.36 -14.37
CA GLN A 22 23.65 24.61 -13.15
C GLN A 22 23.50 23.10 -13.35
N PRO A 23 24.51 22.26 -13.06
CA PRO A 23 24.37 20.81 -13.19
C PRO A 23 23.24 20.27 -12.29
N TYR A 24 22.70 19.11 -12.65
CA TYR A 24 21.84 18.40 -11.71
C TYR A 24 22.66 17.94 -10.49
N PRO A 25 22.07 17.95 -9.29
CA PRO A 25 22.76 17.47 -8.10
C PRO A 25 23.08 15.97 -8.24
N ASP A 26 24.22 15.57 -7.70
CA ASP A 26 24.58 14.15 -7.61
C ASP A 26 23.53 13.40 -6.79
N ARG A 27 23.25 12.16 -7.21
CA ARG A 27 22.34 11.28 -6.50
C ARG A 27 22.89 10.93 -5.12
N LEU A 28 22.05 10.98 -4.10
CA LEU A 28 22.41 10.49 -2.77
C LEU A 28 22.67 8.98 -2.86
N LEU A 29 23.84 8.55 -2.37
CA LEU A 29 24.33 7.17 -2.47
C LEU A 29 24.36 6.62 -3.91
N GLY A 30 24.45 7.49 -4.93
CA GLY A 30 24.41 7.11 -6.34
C GLY A 30 23.04 6.61 -6.84
N VAL A 31 22.01 6.59 -5.98
CA VAL A 31 20.71 5.96 -6.28
C VAL A 31 19.56 6.97 -6.22
N TYR A 32 19.49 7.76 -5.14
CA TYR A 32 18.33 8.59 -4.83
C TYR A 32 18.48 10.01 -5.40
N SER A 33 17.50 10.42 -6.20
CA SER A 33 17.41 11.77 -6.77
C SER A 33 17.30 12.83 -5.67
N ARG A 34 17.76 14.05 -5.98
CA ARG A 34 17.71 15.22 -5.08
C ARG A 34 17.07 16.41 -5.79
N PRO A 35 16.45 17.36 -5.06
CA PRO A 35 15.88 18.57 -5.67
C PRO A 35 16.88 19.30 -6.57
N GLY A 36 16.59 19.30 -7.88
CA GLY A 36 17.38 20.04 -8.87
C GLY A 36 16.89 21.47 -9.08
N ARG A 37 17.55 22.22 -9.96
CA ARG A 37 17.21 23.63 -10.28
C ARG A 37 15.73 23.85 -10.62
N TRP A 38 15.10 22.92 -11.34
CA TRP A 38 13.70 23.00 -11.77
C TRP A 38 12.68 22.55 -10.71
N TYR A 39 13.11 22.16 -9.51
CA TYR A 39 12.26 21.56 -8.49
C TYR A 39 10.97 22.37 -8.24
N TRP A 40 11.08 23.68 -7.97
CA TRP A 40 9.92 24.50 -7.62
C TRP A 40 8.92 24.66 -8.77
N LEU A 41 9.41 24.71 -10.02
CA LEU A 41 8.55 24.76 -11.20
C LEU A 41 7.78 23.44 -11.35
N LYS A 42 8.51 22.31 -11.29
CA LYS A 42 7.95 20.95 -11.36
C LYS A 42 6.91 20.72 -10.25
N PHE A 43 7.25 21.10 -9.03
CA PHE A 43 6.40 20.96 -7.85
C PHE A 43 5.08 21.72 -8.01
N ARG A 44 5.13 23.01 -8.37
CA ARG A 44 3.93 23.83 -8.54
C ARG A 44 3.05 23.29 -9.66
N LEU A 45 3.65 22.88 -10.78
CA LEU A 45 2.93 22.31 -11.91
C LEU A 45 2.21 21.00 -11.51
N MET A 46 2.92 20.03 -10.91
CA MET A 46 2.31 18.76 -10.55
C MET A 46 1.26 18.91 -9.46
N ARG A 47 1.54 19.73 -8.43
CA ARG A 47 0.56 20.04 -7.39
C ARG A 47 -0.72 20.60 -7.99
N PHE A 48 -0.62 21.54 -8.94
CA PHE A 48 -1.78 22.11 -9.63
C PHE A 48 -2.54 21.05 -10.44
N ILE A 49 -1.83 20.24 -11.25
CA ILE A 49 -2.46 19.19 -12.08
C ILE A 49 -3.23 18.19 -11.21
N ILE A 50 -2.61 17.72 -10.11
CA ILE A 50 -3.22 16.71 -9.24
C ILE A 50 -4.42 17.31 -8.50
N ASP A 51 -4.27 18.50 -7.90
CA ASP A 51 -5.37 19.20 -7.22
C ASP A 51 -6.56 19.46 -8.17
N TYR A 52 -6.28 19.88 -9.40
CA TYR A 52 -7.31 20.08 -10.42
C TYR A 52 -8.05 18.76 -10.77
N ARG A 53 -7.31 17.66 -10.96
CA ARG A 53 -7.89 16.35 -11.24
C ARG A 53 -8.77 15.85 -10.10
N GLN A 54 -8.30 15.96 -8.85
CA GLN A 54 -9.07 15.58 -7.66
C GLN A 54 -10.35 16.39 -7.51
N LYS A 55 -10.30 17.71 -7.77
CA LYS A 55 -11.51 18.55 -7.75
C LYS A 55 -12.50 18.16 -8.84
N LYS A 56 -12.01 17.78 -10.03
CA LYS A 56 -12.84 17.33 -11.12
C LYS A 56 -13.49 15.97 -10.80
N SER A 57 -12.75 15.01 -10.26
CA SER A 57 -13.28 13.67 -9.92
C SER A 57 -14.36 13.72 -8.85
N ARG A 58 -14.24 14.62 -7.85
CA ARG A 58 -15.30 14.86 -6.85
C ARG A 58 -16.61 15.39 -7.46
N GLY A 59 -16.53 16.07 -8.60
CA GLY A 59 -17.68 16.64 -9.30
C GLY A 59 -18.36 15.69 -10.30
N THR A 60 -17.78 14.53 -10.60
CA THR A 60 -18.22 13.65 -11.70
C THR A 60 -18.92 12.37 -11.27
N TYR A 61 -19.52 12.31 -10.07
CA TYR A 61 -20.47 11.23 -9.70
C TYR A 61 -21.66 11.07 -10.68
N LEU A 62 -21.84 12.03 -11.60
CA LEU A 62 -22.85 12.03 -12.65
C LEU A 62 -22.38 11.41 -13.98
N ASP A 63 -21.09 11.08 -14.14
CA ASP A 63 -20.57 10.48 -15.37
C ASP A 63 -20.79 8.95 -15.36
N LYS A 64 -21.32 8.40 -16.46
CA LYS A 64 -21.64 6.96 -16.59
C LYS A 64 -20.40 6.10 -16.81
N LYS A 65 -19.26 6.71 -17.13
CA LYS A 65 -18.02 5.96 -17.43
C LYS A 65 -17.36 5.52 -16.12
N GLN A 66 -17.28 4.21 -15.93
CA GLN A 66 -16.51 3.62 -14.84
C GLN A 66 -15.00 3.84 -15.07
N GLU A 67 -14.28 4.11 -13.99
CA GLU A 67 -12.82 4.20 -14.02
C GLU A 67 -12.17 2.82 -14.20
N ASP A 68 -11.12 2.77 -15.03
CA ASP A 68 -10.26 1.61 -15.19
C ASP A 68 -9.24 1.58 -14.04
N LEU A 69 -9.54 0.82 -12.99
CA LEU A 69 -8.74 0.73 -11.77
C LEU A 69 -7.34 0.15 -11.99
N MET A 70 -7.10 -0.57 -13.09
CA MET A 70 -5.78 -1.11 -13.42
C MET A 70 -4.87 -0.12 -14.16
N ASN A 71 -5.46 0.96 -14.71
CA ASN A 71 -4.77 1.97 -15.52
C ASN A 71 -5.15 3.41 -15.09
N SER A 72 -5.56 3.58 -13.84
CA SER A 72 -5.88 4.86 -13.21
C SER A 72 -4.65 5.77 -13.07
N GLN A 73 -4.81 6.95 -12.49
CA GLN A 73 -3.71 7.90 -12.27
C GLN A 73 -3.93 8.71 -11.00
N TRP A 74 -2.84 9.28 -10.47
CA TRP A 74 -2.92 10.30 -9.42
C TRP A 74 -3.87 11.44 -9.81
N GLY A 75 -4.80 11.71 -8.90
CA GLY A 75 -5.92 12.65 -9.05
C GLY A 75 -7.20 12.03 -9.63
N GLY A 76 -7.18 10.75 -9.98
CA GLY A 76 -8.24 10.05 -10.70
C GLY A 76 -8.30 10.41 -12.18
N THR A 77 -8.99 9.59 -12.95
CA THR A 77 -9.27 9.81 -14.38
C THR A 77 -10.65 10.43 -14.64
N GLY A 78 -11.42 10.69 -13.57
CA GLY A 78 -12.72 11.35 -13.60
C GLY A 78 -13.91 10.42 -13.80
N GLY A 79 -13.70 9.09 -13.79
CA GLY A 79 -14.78 8.10 -13.85
C GLY A 79 -15.40 7.79 -12.49
N ASN A 80 -16.53 7.08 -12.50
CA ASN A 80 -17.16 6.58 -11.28
C ASN A 80 -16.39 5.36 -10.73
N ARG A 81 -16.30 5.27 -9.39
CA ARG A 81 -15.63 4.20 -8.64
C ARG A 81 -16.62 3.57 -7.65
N PRO A 82 -17.60 2.78 -8.11
CA PRO A 82 -18.61 2.23 -7.22
C PRO A 82 -17.99 1.20 -6.26
N PHE A 83 -18.47 1.15 -5.02
CA PHE A 83 -17.87 0.30 -3.97
C PHE A 83 -17.76 -1.17 -4.34
N HIS A 84 -18.76 -1.72 -5.05
CA HIS A 84 -18.69 -3.11 -5.50
C HIS A 84 -17.54 -3.39 -6.47
N GLU A 85 -17.18 -2.41 -7.32
CA GLU A 85 -16.05 -2.53 -8.23
C GLU A 85 -14.73 -2.37 -7.49
N LEU A 86 -14.69 -1.52 -6.46
CA LEU A 86 -13.51 -1.38 -5.62
C LEU A 86 -13.21 -2.68 -4.86
N ASP A 87 -14.20 -3.33 -4.23
CA ASP A 87 -13.96 -4.50 -3.36
C ASP A 87 -14.08 -5.87 -4.03
N ARG A 88 -14.58 -5.96 -5.26
CA ARG A 88 -14.66 -7.26 -5.94
C ARG A 88 -13.28 -7.79 -6.29
N LYS A 89 -13.19 -9.11 -6.43
CA LYS A 89 -12.03 -9.73 -7.06
C LYS A 89 -11.96 -9.36 -8.55
N HIS A 90 -10.79 -8.99 -9.00
CA HIS A 90 -10.51 -8.57 -10.37
C HIS A 90 -9.91 -9.71 -11.18
N GLU A 91 -10.38 -9.84 -12.41
CA GLU A 91 -9.77 -10.72 -13.40
C GLU A 91 -8.62 -9.99 -14.09
N PHE A 92 -7.58 -10.72 -14.46
CA PHE A 92 -6.43 -10.15 -15.14
C PHE A 92 -6.54 -10.32 -16.65
N PRO A 93 -6.25 -9.26 -17.44
CA PRO A 93 -6.04 -9.41 -18.87
C PRO A 93 -4.85 -10.36 -19.14
N GLU A 94 -4.96 -11.19 -20.17
CA GLU A 94 -3.94 -12.21 -20.51
C GLU A 94 -2.56 -11.59 -20.78
N GLU A 95 -2.52 -10.38 -21.34
CA GLU A 95 -1.29 -9.67 -21.67
C GLU A 95 -0.57 -9.05 -20.45
N LYS A 96 -1.18 -9.07 -19.26
CA LYS A 96 -0.64 -8.44 -18.05
C LYS A 96 0.01 -9.45 -17.11
N GLU A 97 1.18 -9.95 -17.49
CA GLU A 97 1.95 -10.96 -16.73
C GLU A 97 2.30 -10.53 -15.28
N ARG A 98 2.31 -9.23 -15.01
CA ARG A 98 2.65 -8.64 -13.70
C ARG A 98 1.47 -7.98 -13.01
N ALA A 99 0.25 -8.23 -13.47
CA ALA A 99 -0.96 -7.74 -12.81
C ALA A 99 -1.03 -8.23 -11.35
N VAL A 100 -1.74 -7.44 -10.55
CA VAL A 100 -1.99 -7.74 -9.15
C VAL A 100 -3.39 -7.32 -8.77
N ASP A 101 -4.00 -8.17 -7.97
CA ASP A 101 -5.19 -7.87 -7.18
C ASP A 101 -4.88 -8.34 -5.76
N ALA A 102 -4.64 -7.38 -4.86
CA ALA A 102 -4.18 -7.65 -3.51
C ALA A 102 -5.14 -7.10 -2.47
N VAL A 103 -5.58 -7.96 -1.56
CA VAL A 103 -6.29 -7.56 -0.36
C VAL A 103 -5.42 -7.85 0.85
N PHE A 104 -5.36 -6.89 1.76
CA PHE A 104 -4.63 -7.03 3.01
C PHE A 104 -5.54 -6.65 4.17
N VAL A 105 -5.45 -7.40 5.26
CA VAL A 105 -6.07 -7.06 6.54
C VAL A 105 -5.02 -7.21 7.64
N ASN A 106 -5.02 -6.28 8.58
CA ASN A 106 -4.24 -6.40 9.80
C ASN A 106 -5.10 -6.09 11.03
N GLY A 107 -4.53 -6.37 12.20
CA GLY A 107 -5.13 -5.98 13.46
C GLY A 107 -4.17 -6.15 14.62
N SER A 108 -4.30 -5.28 15.62
CA SER A 108 -3.59 -5.42 16.90
C SER A 108 -4.43 -4.91 18.06
N ASN A 109 -3.99 -5.20 19.29
CA ASN A 109 -4.56 -4.61 20.50
C ASN A 109 -3.49 -4.41 21.60
N SER A 110 -3.86 -3.70 22.67
CA SER A 110 -2.96 -3.38 23.79
C SER A 110 -2.51 -4.60 24.60
N ALA A 111 -3.22 -5.74 24.49
CA ALA A 111 -2.78 -7.00 25.07
C ALA A 111 -1.63 -7.65 24.29
N GLY A 112 -1.24 -7.09 23.14
CA GLY A 112 -0.13 -7.55 22.32
C GLY A 112 -0.53 -8.54 21.22
N TRP A 113 -1.82 -8.72 20.95
CA TRP A 113 -2.20 -9.48 19.76
C TRP A 113 -1.78 -8.74 18.50
N TYR A 114 -1.36 -9.49 17.48
CA TYR A 114 -1.07 -8.95 16.17
C TYR A 114 -1.39 -9.97 15.09
N LEU A 115 -2.09 -9.55 14.03
CA LEU A 115 -2.34 -10.37 12.86
C LEU A 115 -2.07 -9.55 11.61
N THR A 116 -1.37 -10.14 10.64
CA THR A 116 -1.35 -9.69 9.25
C THR A 116 -1.79 -10.83 8.36
N PHE A 117 -2.64 -10.50 7.39
CA PHE A 117 -3.06 -11.42 6.35
C PHE A 117 -3.25 -10.65 5.05
N GLY A 118 -2.29 -10.80 4.15
CA GLY A 118 -2.33 -10.31 2.78
C GLY A 118 -2.42 -11.45 1.78
N ALA A 119 -3.34 -11.32 0.82
CA ALA A 119 -3.42 -12.20 -0.34
C ALA A 119 -3.35 -11.35 -1.61
N ALA A 120 -2.22 -11.40 -2.31
CA ALA A 120 -2.06 -10.79 -3.61
C ALA A 120 -2.21 -11.82 -4.72
N GLN A 121 -3.40 -11.89 -5.32
CA GLN A 121 -3.63 -12.69 -6.51
C GLN A 121 -2.72 -12.20 -7.65
N ARG A 122 -2.08 -13.17 -8.31
CA ARG A 122 -1.21 -13.00 -9.47
C ARG A 122 -1.71 -13.89 -10.62
N PRO A 123 -1.30 -13.61 -11.87
CA PRO A 123 -1.48 -14.55 -12.97
C PRO A 123 -0.92 -15.94 -12.65
N ASN A 124 -1.36 -16.95 -13.40
CA ASN A 124 -0.92 -18.35 -13.29
C ASN A 124 -1.30 -19.04 -11.97
N ASN A 125 -2.47 -18.71 -11.40
CA ASN A 125 -3.01 -19.34 -10.18
C ASN A 125 -2.05 -19.26 -8.99
N ILE A 126 -1.37 -18.11 -8.83
CA ILE A 126 -0.49 -17.83 -7.70
C ILE A 126 -1.11 -16.76 -6.83
N ILE A 127 -1.00 -16.92 -5.52
CA ILE A 127 -1.18 -15.84 -4.55
C ILE A 127 0.17 -15.58 -3.89
N ASN A 128 0.60 -14.32 -3.84
CA ASN A 128 1.65 -13.92 -2.91
C ASN A 128 0.99 -13.74 -1.54
N LEU A 129 1.21 -14.71 -0.66
CA LEU A 129 0.65 -14.77 0.68
C LEU A 129 1.60 -14.13 1.68
N TYR A 130 1.05 -13.22 2.48
CA TYR A 130 1.71 -12.62 3.63
C TYR A 130 0.89 -12.94 4.86
N PHE A 131 1.46 -13.68 5.81
CA PHE A 131 0.73 -14.04 7.02
C PHE A 131 1.64 -14.02 8.24
N THR A 132 1.14 -13.45 9.33
CA THR A 132 1.77 -13.53 10.65
C THR A 132 0.69 -13.43 11.71
N LEU A 133 0.75 -14.31 12.72
CA LEU A 133 -0.12 -14.29 13.88
C LEU A 133 0.71 -14.27 15.16
N ARG A 134 0.61 -13.22 15.96
CA ARG A 134 1.14 -13.16 17.32
C ARG A 134 0.03 -13.39 18.33
N ILE A 135 0.26 -14.36 19.20
CA ILE A 135 -0.56 -14.65 20.37
C ILE A 135 0.25 -14.30 21.63
N PRO A 136 -0.19 -13.34 22.46
CA PRO A 136 0.51 -12.94 23.68
C PRO A 136 0.79 -14.13 24.60
N GLY A 137 2.02 -14.23 25.11
CA GLY A 137 2.45 -15.31 26.00
C GLY A 137 2.65 -16.68 25.34
N VAL A 138 2.31 -16.84 24.05
CA VAL A 138 2.46 -18.11 23.31
C VAL A 138 3.54 -17.96 22.22
N GLY A 139 3.46 -16.89 21.43
CA GLY A 139 4.45 -16.49 20.44
C GLY A 139 3.85 -16.08 19.09
N VAL A 140 4.74 -15.91 18.11
CA VAL A 140 4.44 -15.59 16.70
C VAL A 140 4.48 -16.86 15.84
N PHE A 141 3.49 -16.95 14.95
CA PHE A 141 3.25 -18.07 14.07
C PHE A 141 3.15 -17.60 12.62
N VAL A 142 3.67 -18.41 11.72
CA VAL A 142 3.64 -18.20 10.28
C VAL A 142 3.21 -19.49 9.59
N ASP A 143 2.82 -19.39 8.33
CA ASP A 143 2.62 -20.54 7.46
C ASP A 143 3.98 -21.16 7.06
N ASP A 144 4.04 -22.49 6.94
CA ASP A 144 5.31 -23.19 6.65
C ASP A 144 5.81 -22.95 5.21
N ASP A 145 4.90 -22.78 4.25
CA ASP A 145 5.26 -22.45 2.88
C ASP A 145 5.78 -21.01 2.82
N VAL A 146 5.10 -20.06 3.47
CA VAL A 146 5.45 -18.62 3.47
C VAL A 146 6.84 -18.34 4.06
N GLU A 147 7.31 -19.12 5.03
CA GLU A 147 8.67 -18.95 5.58
C GLU A 147 9.75 -19.17 4.50
N LYS A 148 9.47 -20.01 3.50
CA LYS A 148 10.41 -20.35 2.41
C LYS A 148 10.10 -19.56 1.15
N ASN A 149 8.81 -19.41 0.84
CA ASN A 149 8.32 -18.80 -0.39
C ASN A 149 6.88 -18.28 -0.19
N SER A 150 6.70 -16.97 -0.35
CA SER A 150 5.37 -16.35 -0.30
C SER A 150 4.46 -16.72 -1.47
N ASN A 151 4.98 -17.35 -2.54
CA ASN A 151 4.16 -17.77 -3.69
C ASN A 151 3.48 -19.11 -3.40
N VAL A 152 2.21 -19.05 -3.05
CA VAL A 152 1.37 -20.23 -2.80
C VAL A 152 0.38 -20.45 -3.93
N LYS A 153 -0.09 -21.69 -4.08
CA LYS A 153 -1.10 -22.03 -5.08
C LYS A 153 -2.45 -21.44 -4.71
N SER A 154 -3.05 -20.77 -5.69
CA SER A 154 -4.40 -20.23 -5.61
C SER A 154 -5.43 -21.30 -5.94
N VAL A 155 -6.55 -21.27 -5.22
CA VAL A 155 -7.77 -22.01 -5.57
C VAL A 155 -8.67 -21.07 -6.37
N ALA A 156 -9.21 -21.57 -7.49
CA ALA A 156 -10.11 -20.80 -8.33
C ALA A 156 -11.37 -20.37 -7.54
N SER A 157 -11.63 -19.07 -7.52
CA SER A 157 -12.82 -18.48 -6.90
C SER A 157 -13.05 -17.11 -7.54
N LYS A 158 -14.32 -16.79 -7.76
CA LYS A 158 -14.78 -15.54 -8.37
C LYS A 158 -14.88 -14.38 -7.36
N ASP A 159 -14.96 -14.70 -6.07
CA ASP A 159 -15.37 -13.78 -5.01
C ASP A 159 -14.43 -13.79 -3.80
N ALA A 160 -13.40 -14.65 -3.81
CA ALA A 160 -12.46 -14.79 -2.71
C ALA A 160 -11.03 -15.07 -3.18
N TRP A 161 -10.08 -14.63 -2.37
CA TRP A 161 -8.66 -14.96 -2.48
C TRP A 161 -8.42 -16.20 -1.64
N LYS A 162 -8.37 -17.36 -2.30
CA LYS A 162 -8.28 -18.68 -1.66
C LYS A 162 -6.96 -19.36 -2.01
N THR A 163 -6.34 -20.00 -1.03
CA THR A 163 -5.09 -20.74 -1.20
C THR A 163 -5.28 -22.22 -0.91
N GLU A 164 -4.47 -23.10 -1.52
CA GLU A 164 -4.48 -24.54 -1.17
C GLU A 164 -4.00 -24.79 0.27
N SER A 165 -3.19 -23.87 0.82
CA SER A 165 -2.75 -23.86 2.22
C SER A 165 -3.87 -23.56 3.23
N GLY A 166 -5.10 -23.26 2.76
CA GLY A 166 -6.28 -23.15 3.62
C GLY A 166 -6.68 -21.71 4.01
N PHE A 167 -5.97 -20.69 3.51
CA PHE A 167 -6.32 -19.28 3.73
C PHE A 167 -7.42 -18.81 2.77
N THR A 168 -8.36 -18.00 3.28
CA THR A 168 -9.41 -17.33 2.50
C THR A 168 -9.62 -15.89 2.98
N LEU A 169 -9.59 -14.93 2.04
CA LEU A 169 -10.18 -13.59 2.20
C LEU A 169 -11.38 -13.46 1.28
N GLN A 170 -12.50 -12.94 1.78
CA GLN A 170 -13.73 -12.77 1.00
C GLN A 170 -14.45 -11.46 1.38
N CYS A 171 -14.86 -10.70 0.38
CA CYS A 171 -15.76 -9.56 0.58
C CYS A 171 -17.18 -10.08 0.83
N ILE A 172 -17.77 -9.73 1.98
CA ILE A 172 -19.16 -10.07 2.32
C ILE A 172 -20.08 -8.91 1.94
N LYS A 173 -19.66 -7.68 2.27
CA LYS A 173 -20.36 -6.45 1.92
C LYS A 173 -19.35 -5.35 1.57
N PRO A 174 -19.36 -4.82 0.34
CA PRO A 174 -18.41 -3.79 -0.07
C PRO A 174 -18.35 -2.61 0.91
N MET A 175 -17.14 -2.17 1.23
CA MET A 175 -16.74 -1.10 2.15
C MET A 175 -17.23 -1.29 3.58
N ARG A 176 -17.73 -2.48 3.94
CA ARG A 176 -18.36 -2.73 5.24
C ARG A 176 -17.89 -3.98 5.94
N GLU A 177 -17.83 -5.11 5.25
CA GLU A 177 -17.63 -6.40 5.89
C GLU A 177 -16.83 -7.35 5.02
N TRP A 178 -15.82 -7.95 5.63
CA TRP A 178 -14.93 -8.94 5.03
C TRP A 178 -14.75 -10.13 5.96
N LYS A 179 -14.54 -11.30 5.38
CA LYS A 179 -14.30 -12.55 6.12
C LYS A 179 -12.88 -13.03 5.86
N ALA A 180 -12.14 -13.27 6.93
CA ALA A 180 -10.79 -13.81 6.92
C ALA A 180 -10.80 -15.16 7.65
N THR A 181 -10.54 -16.25 6.92
CA THR A 181 -10.54 -17.59 7.50
C THR A 181 -9.28 -18.36 7.15
N PHE A 182 -8.94 -19.29 8.01
CA PHE A 182 -7.86 -20.26 7.80
C PHE A 182 -8.20 -21.57 8.47
N LYS A 183 -7.80 -22.67 7.81
CA LYS A 183 -7.76 -23.99 8.42
C LYS A 183 -6.58 -24.76 7.84
N GLY A 184 -5.58 -25.01 8.67
CA GLY A 184 -4.34 -25.62 8.24
C GLY A 184 -3.37 -25.80 9.39
N LYS A 185 -2.08 -25.78 9.08
CA LYS A 185 -1.00 -25.89 10.08
C LYS A 185 -0.15 -24.64 10.07
N LEU A 186 0.21 -24.16 11.25
CA LEU A 186 1.15 -23.06 11.43
C LEU A 186 2.38 -23.56 12.16
N ARG A 187 3.51 -22.89 11.95
CA ARG A 187 4.72 -23.11 12.72
C ARG A 187 5.07 -21.88 13.55
N LYS A 188 5.80 -22.08 14.63
CA LYS A 188 6.41 -20.98 15.37
C LYS A 188 7.54 -20.38 14.52
N ALA A 189 7.54 -19.05 14.34
CA ALA A 189 8.54 -18.39 13.50
C ALA A 189 9.97 -18.50 14.10
N SER A 190 10.96 -18.79 13.26
CA SER A 190 12.34 -19.16 13.65
C SER A 190 13.32 -17.99 13.87
N GLY A 191 12.97 -16.77 13.45
CA GLY A 191 13.88 -15.61 13.44
C GLY A 191 14.10 -14.93 14.80
N PHE A 192 15.19 -14.15 14.91
CA PHE A 192 15.38 -13.14 15.97
C PHE A 192 14.21 -12.17 15.92
N ARG A 193 13.34 -12.23 16.94
CA ARG A 193 12.23 -11.28 17.08
C ARG A 193 12.76 -10.08 17.86
N ILE A 194 13.20 -9.03 17.16
CA ILE A 194 13.39 -7.73 17.81
C ILE A 194 12.02 -7.08 17.97
N PHE A 195 11.30 -7.54 18.99
CA PHE A 195 10.23 -6.79 19.65
C PHE A 195 10.43 -7.05 21.11
N THR A 196 11.62 -6.71 21.61
CA THR A 196 12.05 -7.41 22.80
C THR A 196 11.31 -6.93 24.04
N GLU A 197 10.30 -6.07 23.99
CA GLU A 197 9.27 -6.04 25.02
C GLU A 197 7.95 -5.44 24.40
N ILE A 198 6.75 -5.41 25.00
CA ILE A 198 6.49 -5.69 26.42
C ILE A 198 6.77 -7.18 26.66
N GLY A 199 7.92 -7.51 27.22
CA GLY A 199 8.55 -8.85 27.26
C GLY A 199 9.47 -9.31 26.10
N GLU A 200 10.76 -9.67 26.34
CA GLU A 200 11.66 -10.27 25.31
C GLU A 200 11.29 -11.73 24.99
N GLU A 201 11.25 -12.14 23.71
CA GLU A 201 11.10 -13.55 23.32
C GLU A 201 12.42 -14.15 22.84
N LYS A 202 12.82 -15.31 23.41
CA LYS A 202 14.01 -16.04 22.97
C LYS A 202 13.80 -16.67 21.59
N PRO A 203 14.81 -16.65 20.70
CA PRO A 203 14.77 -17.39 19.44
C PRO A 203 14.49 -18.88 19.69
N THR A 204 13.78 -19.53 18.76
CA THR A 204 13.54 -20.97 18.79
C THR A 204 13.75 -21.58 17.42
N ASN A 205 14.39 -22.76 17.39
CA ASN A 205 14.51 -23.60 16.19
C ASN A 205 13.36 -24.62 16.11
N ASP A 206 12.28 -24.41 16.86
CA ASP A 206 11.11 -25.29 16.84
C ASP A 206 10.46 -25.28 15.45
N GLN A 207 10.50 -26.44 14.80
CA GLN A 207 9.89 -26.66 13.49
C GLN A 207 8.52 -27.35 13.60
N THR A 208 7.95 -27.44 14.81
CA THR A 208 6.68 -28.11 15.04
C THR A 208 5.54 -27.39 14.33
N LEU A 209 4.82 -28.15 13.53
CA LEU A 209 3.57 -27.73 12.91
C LEU A 209 2.42 -27.97 13.88
N ILE A 210 1.62 -26.94 14.10
CA ILE A 210 0.49 -26.93 15.03
C ILE A 210 -0.77 -26.69 14.20
N ASP A 211 -1.78 -27.53 14.38
CA ASP A 211 -3.08 -27.33 13.74
C ASP A 211 -3.67 -25.99 14.20
N ALA A 212 -4.07 -25.15 13.25
CA ALA A 212 -4.68 -23.87 13.56
C ALA A 212 -5.89 -23.60 12.69
N GLU A 213 -6.79 -22.82 13.25
CA GLU A 213 -8.02 -22.41 12.60
C GLU A 213 -8.38 -21.02 13.09
N PHE A 214 -8.72 -20.12 12.17
CA PHE A 214 -9.32 -18.86 12.55
C PHE A 214 -10.51 -18.55 11.66
N ASP A 215 -11.49 -17.91 12.28
CA ASP A 215 -12.66 -17.37 11.62
C ASP A 215 -12.90 -15.97 12.15
N LEU A 216 -12.47 -14.98 11.37
CA LEU A 216 -12.45 -13.58 11.75
C LEU A 216 -13.28 -12.76 10.77
N THR A 217 -14.14 -11.88 11.30
CA THR A 217 -14.89 -10.90 10.51
C THR A 217 -14.26 -9.54 10.71
N TRP A 218 -13.88 -8.90 9.62
CA TRP A 218 -13.48 -7.50 9.59
C TRP A 218 -14.70 -6.62 9.29
N THR A 219 -14.94 -5.60 10.11
CA THR A 219 -15.99 -4.60 9.89
C THR A 219 -15.41 -3.19 9.92
N ASN A 220 -15.83 -2.35 8.97
CA ASN A 220 -15.30 -1.00 8.85
C ASN A 220 -15.73 -0.09 10.01
N PHE A 221 -14.91 0.91 10.29
CA PHE A 221 -15.36 2.15 10.91
C PHE A 221 -14.70 3.33 10.20
N GLY A 222 -15.43 4.43 10.09
CA GLY A 222 -15.03 5.58 9.28
C GLY A 222 -15.10 5.32 7.77
N GLU A 223 -14.78 6.37 7.04
CA GLU A 223 -14.67 6.35 5.58
C GLU A 223 -13.37 5.67 5.14
N TYR A 224 -13.35 5.17 3.90
CA TYR A 224 -12.12 4.70 3.28
C TYR A 224 -11.29 5.89 2.79
N PHE A 225 -9.97 5.71 2.70
CA PHE A 225 -9.04 6.66 2.11
C PHE A 225 -8.59 6.14 0.75
N ASP A 226 -8.91 6.88 -0.30
CA ASP A 226 -8.55 6.59 -1.69
C ASP A 226 -7.27 7.31 -2.09
N PHE A 227 -6.22 6.54 -2.38
CA PHE A 227 -4.92 7.13 -2.68
C PHE A 227 -4.90 7.91 -4.00
N ASP A 228 -5.78 7.60 -4.95
CA ASP A 228 -5.81 8.32 -6.22
C ASP A 228 -6.48 9.69 -6.06
N THR A 229 -7.53 9.78 -5.22
CA THR A 229 -8.39 10.96 -5.16
C THR A 229 -8.23 11.81 -3.89
N GLU A 230 -7.59 11.27 -2.84
CA GLU A 230 -7.48 11.92 -1.53
C GLU A 230 -6.04 12.18 -1.07
N CYS A 231 -5.04 11.58 -1.73
CA CYS A 231 -3.63 11.89 -1.42
C CYS A 231 -3.33 13.39 -1.59
N SER A 232 -2.52 13.93 -0.68
CA SER A 232 -2.10 15.33 -0.73
C SER A 232 -1.39 15.67 -2.06
N PRO A 233 -1.92 16.61 -2.86
CA PRO A 233 -1.26 17.07 -4.09
C PRO A 233 0.14 17.64 -3.81
N THR A 234 0.34 18.17 -2.60
CA THR A 234 1.65 18.67 -2.15
C THR A 234 2.66 17.54 -2.03
N ILE A 235 2.30 16.41 -1.43
CA ILE A 235 3.25 15.32 -1.18
C ILE A 235 3.60 14.58 -2.49
N ILE A 236 2.61 14.30 -3.33
CA ILE A 236 2.86 13.67 -4.64
C ILE A 236 3.66 14.65 -5.53
N GLY A 237 3.28 15.93 -5.55
CA GLY A 237 3.99 16.96 -6.30
C GLY A 237 5.44 17.12 -5.84
N HIS A 238 5.70 17.02 -4.54
CA HIS A 238 7.05 17.04 -3.96
C HIS A 238 7.87 15.84 -4.47
N SER A 239 7.35 14.64 -4.32
CA SER A 239 7.99 13.38 -4.71
C SER A 239 8.34 13.36 -6.21
N LEU A 240 7.41 13.78 -7.07
CA LEU A 240 7.65 13.88 -8.53
C LEU A 240 8.63 14.99 -8.90
N ALA A 241 8.68 16.09 -8.14
CA ALA A 241 9.56 17.22 -8.43
C ALA A 241 11.03 16.94 -8.07
N ILE A 242 11.30 15.97 -7.20
CA ILE A 242 12.66 15.50 -6.91
C ILE A 242 13.26 14.79 -8.13
N GLU A 243 12.46 14.05 -8.89
CA GLU A 243 12.96 13.22 -9.98
C GLU A 243 13.37 14.02 -11.24
N PRO A 244 14.42 13.58 -11.97
CA PRO A 244 14.71 14.06 -13.32
C PRO A 244 13.56 13.71 -14.26
N TRP A 245 12.91 14.71 -14.85
CA TRP A 245 11.78 14.46 -15.75
C TRP A 245 12.27 14.02 -17.12
N SER A 246 11.71 12.91 -17.57
CA SER A 246 11.90 12.36 -18.91
C SER A 246 10.59 11.73 -19.37
N LEU A 247 10.44 11.52 -20.67
CA LEU A 247 9.31 10.77 -21.21
C LEU A 247 9.26 9.34 -20.64
N GLU A 248 10.42 8.73 -20.40
CA GLU A 248 10.53 7.41 -19.80
C GLU A 248 9.99 7.39 -18.36
N LEU A 249 10.32 8.38 -17.53
CA LEU A 249 9.79 8.50 -16.17
C LEU A 249 8.26 8.50 -16.17
N PHE A 250 7.64 9.31 -17.02
CA PHE A 250 6.18 9.40 -17.06
C PHE A 250 5.52 8.14 -17.63
N ARG A 251 6.18 7.43 -18.56
CA ARG A 251 5.73 6.11 -19.03
C ARG A 251 5.77 5.08 -17.91
N LYS A 252 6.86 5.03 -17.14
CA LYS A 252 7.00 4.14 -15.97
C LYS A 252 5.98 4.49 -14.89
N LEU A 253 5.84 5.77 -14.53
CA LEU A 253 4.83 6.26 -13.59
C LEU A 253 3.42 5.78 -13.97
N LYS A 254 3.04 5.91 -15.24
CA LYS A 254 1.73 5.45 -15.72
C LYS A 254 1.60 3.93 -15.66
N ALA A 255 2.64 3.20 -16.07
CA ALA A 255 2.62 1.74 -16.11
C ALA A 255 2.59 1.10 -14.71
N SER A 256 3.29 1.68 -13.74
CA SER A 256 3.42 1.16 -12.39
C SER A 256 2.39 1.73 -11.40
N HIS A 257 1.49 2.61 -11.86
CA HIS A 257 0.42 3.15 -11.03
C HIS A 257 -0.62 2.06 -10.73
N GLN A 258 -1.22 2.15 -9.55
CA GLN A 258 -2.09 1.13 -9.00
C GLN A 258 -3.16 1.87 -8.20
N SER A 259 -4.42 1.52 -8.44
CA SER A 259 -5.50 2.00 -7.58
C SER A 259 -5.41 1.31 -6.24
N HIS A 260 -5.39 2.11 -5.19
CA HIS A 260 -5.22 1.63 -3.83
C HIS A 260 -6.12 2.41 -2.89
N TYR A 261 -6.77 1.71 -1.98
CA TYR A 261 -7.54 2.34 -0.92
C TYR A 261 -7.46 1.52 0.36
N GLU A 262 -7.63 2.23 1.46
CA GLU A 262 -7.49 1.69 2.80
C GLU A 262 -8.68 2.10 3.66
N GLN A 263 -9.01 1.30 4.66
CA GLN A 263 -10.08 1.63 5.58
C GLN A 263 -9.77 1.04 6.96
N ALA A 264 -10.05 1.81 8.01
CA ALA A 264 -9.93 1.34 9.38
C ALA A 264 -11.10 0.42 9.74
N GLY A 265 -10.86 -0.53 10.64
CA GLY A 265 -11.89 -1.48 11.05
C GLY A 265 -11.52 -2.33 12.26
N HIS A 266 -12.53 -3.05 12.73
CA HIS A 266 -12.39 -4.06 13.77
C HIS A 266 -12.26 -5.43 13.12
N LEU A 267 -11.33 -6.26 13.60
CA LEU A 267 -11.21 -7.66 13.22
C LEU A 267 -11.55 -8.51 14.45
N ASN A 268 -12.72 -9.18 14.41
CA ASN A 268 -13.27 -9.92 15.54
C ASN A 268 -13.51 -11.37 15.19
N GLY A 269 -13.29 -12.28 16.13
CA GLY A 269 -13.74 -13.67 16.00
C GLY A 269 -12.91 -14.66 16.79
N ARG A 270 -12.85 -15.89 16.27
CA ARG A 270 -12.27 -17.04 16.96
C ARG A 270 -10.94 -17.45 16.35
N ILE A 271 -9.99 -17.79 17.21
CA ILE A 271 -8.70 -18.40 16.84
C ILE A 271 -8.51 -19.68 17.66
N ARG A 272 -8.06 -20.75 17.03
CA ARG A 272 -7.62 -22.00 17.65
C ARG A 272 -6.20 -22.33 17.20
N LEU A 273 -5.37 -22.74 18.15
CA LEU A 273 -4.00 -23.21 17.91
C LEU A 273 -3.75 -24.45 18.79
N GLY A 274 -3.65 -25.62 18.17
CA GLY A 274 -3.65 -26.90 18.86
C GLY A 274 -4.94 -27.07 19.67
N ASP A 275 -4.76 -27.30 20.97
CA ASP A 275 -5.86 -27.44 21.95
C ASP A 275 -6.31 -26.10 22.54
N GLN A 276 -5.59 -25.01 22.28
CA GLN A 276 -5.93 -23.68 22.82
C GLN A 276 -6.93 -22.97 21.90
N VAL A 277 -7.96 -22.38 22.49
CA VAL A 277 -9.04 -21.68 21.78
C VAL A 277 -9.29 -20.32 22.42
N TRP A 278 -9.35 -19.28 21.59
CA TRP A 278 -9.75 -17.92 21.94
C TRP A 278 -10.99 -17.56 21.13
N ASN A 279 -12.14 -17.40 21.77
CA ASN A 279 -13.42 -17.16 21.08
C ASN A 279 -13.70 -15.67 20.80
N ASP A 280 -13.12 -14.77 21.59
CA ASP A 280 -13.43 -13.34 21.58
C ASP A 280 -12.20 -12.51 21.25
N VAL A 281 -11.45 -12.91 20.22
CA VAL A 281 -10.32 -12.10 19.73
C VAL A 281 -10.89 -10.84 19.10
N SER A 282 -10.49 -9.68 19.62
CA SER A 282 -10.87 -8.36 19.10
C SER A 282 -9.63 -7.52 18.85
N LEU A 283 -9.45 -7.15 17.59
CA LEU A 283 -8.34 -6.37 17.10
C LEU A 283 -8.85 -5.13 16.36
N ILE A 284 -8.02 -4.10 16.32
CA ILE A 284 -8.25 -2.93 15.49
C ILE A 284 -7.08 -2.79 14.53
N GLY A 285 -7.42 -2.51 13.27
CA GLY A 285 -6.43 -2.36 12.22
C GLY A 285 -7.08 -1.77 10.98
N MET A 286 -6.55 -2.15 9.84
CA MET A 286 -6.98 -1.67 8.55
C MET A 286 -7.14 -2.82 7.57
N ARG A 287 -7.94 -2.55 6.54
CA ARG A 287 -8.05 -3.36 5.36
C ARG A 287 -7.68 -2.49 4.16
N ASP A 288 -6.86 -3.02 3.29
CA ASP A 288 -6.51 -2.40 2.02
C ASP A 288 -6.93 -3.28 0.84
N HIS A 289 -7.06 -2.64 -0.31
CA HIS A 289 -7.17 -3.35 -1.56
C HIS A 289 -6.40 -2.57 -2.63
N THR A 290 -5.49 -3.26 -3.31
CA THR A 290 -4.74 -2.72 -4.43
C THR A 290 -5.03 -3.47 -5.72
N ILE A 291 -5.29 -2.70 -6.78
CA ILE A 291 -5.55 -3.20 -8.12
C ILE A 291 -4.54 -2.55 -9.05
N GLY A 292 -3.81 -3.34 -9.83
CA GLY A 292 -2.77 -2.79 -10.70
C GLY A 292 -2.44 -3.69 -11.88
N SER A 293 -2.16 -3.08 -13.02
CA SER A 293 -1.71 -3.81 -14.21
C SER A 293 -0.23 -4.24 -14.14
N TYR A 294 0.53 -3.68 -13.19
CA TYR A 294 1.93 -3.99 -12.98
C TYR A 294 2.34 -3.80 -11.51
N ARG A 295 2.89 -4.85 -10.89
CA ARG A 295 3.60 -4.77 -9.60
C ARG A 295 4.75 -5.77 -9.56
N ASN A 296 5.91 -5.32 -9.10
CA ASN A 296 7.07 -6.15 -8.84
C ASN A 296 7.77 -5.71 -7.53
N TRP A 297 7.75 -6.57 -6.50
CA TRP A 297 8.35 -6.26 -5.21
C TRP A 297 9.87 -6.05 -5.25
N SER A 298 10.57 -6.64 -6.21
CA SER A 298 12.02 -6.47 -6.35
C SER A 298 12.44 -5.05 -6.72
N GLU A 299 11.50 -4.22 -7.18
CA GLU A 299 11.75 -2.82 -7.55
C GLU A 299 11.64 -1.85 -6.38
N ILE A 300 11.04 -2.31 -5.27
CA ILE A 300 10.94 -1.55 -4.04
C ILE A 300 12.24 -1.75 -3.26
N ARG A 301 13.07 -0.71 -3.23
CA ARG A 301 14.33 -0.74 -2.47
C ARG A 301 14.11 -0.57 -0.97
N ARG A 302 13.12 0.23 -0.59
CA ARG A 302 12.73 0.44 0.81
C ARG A 302 11.23 0.67 0.90
N TYR A 303 10.65 0.08 1.94
CA TYR A 303 9.25 0.26 2.28
C TYR A 303 9.12 0.29 3.79
N VAL A 304 8.56 1.38 4.30
CA VAL A 304 8.19 1.52 5.70
C VAL A 304 6.73 1.91 5.73
N MET A 305 5.94 1.14 6.46
CA MET A 305 4.51 1.35 6.65
C MET A 305 4.23 1.20 8.14
N MET A 306 3.60 2.21 8.72
CA MET A 306 3.30 2.27 10.14
C MET A 306 1.82 2.59 10.34
N PHE A 307 1.17 1.73 11.11
CA PHE A 307 -0.20 1.91 11.55
C PHE A 307 -0.20 2.12 13.05
N TYR A 308 -0.81 3.22 13.47
CA TYR A 308 -1.00 3.53 14.88
C TYR A 308 -2.49 3.53 15.19
N ARG A 309 -2.79 3.04 16.38
CA ARG A 309 -4.06 3.24 17.05
C ARG A 309 -3.77 3.90 18.38
N LEU A 310 -4.44 5.02 18.64
CA LEU A 310 -4.36 5.73 19.90
C LEU A 310 -5.54 5.35 20.81
N ASP A 311 -5.41 5.62 22.11
CA ASP A 311 -6.43 5.29 23.12
C ASP A 311 -7.73 6.08 22.95
N ASP A 312 -7.65 7.27 22.34
CA ASP A 312 -8.80 8.11 21.99
C ASP A 312 -9.56 7.62 20.75
N GLY A 313 -9.11 6.52 20.14
CA GLY A 313 -9.72 5.92 18.95
C GLY A 313 -9.17 6.44 17.63
N THR A 314 -8.26 7.42 17.64
CA THR A 314 -7.60 7.89 16.42
C THR A 314 -6.74 6.79 15.79
N VAL A 315 -6.88 6.64 14.47
CA VAL A 315 -6.06 5.76 13.64
C VAL A 315 -5.18 6.60 12.73
N ILE A 316 -3.90 6.29 12.68
CA ILE A 316 -2.91 6.99 11.86
C ILE A 316 -2.22 5.97 10.96
N HIS A 317 -2.20 6.25 9.67
CA HIS A 317 -1.32 5.56 8.72
C HIS A 317 -0.27 6.55 8.22
N THR A 318 1.00 6.11 8.22
CA THR A 318 2.08 6.80 7.53
C THR A 318 2.99 5.79 6.84
N SER A 319 3.43 6.13 5.63
CA SER A 319 4.24 5.27 4.80
C SER A 319 5.26 6.05 3.97
N VAL A 320 6.39 5.40 3.71
CA VAL A 320 7.41 5.86 2.76
C VAL A 320 7.82 4.70 1.86
N ILE A 321 7.71 4.92 0.55
CA ILE A 321 8.12 3.96 -0.48
C ILE A 321 9.29 4.53 -1.28
N SER A 322 10.27 3.69 -1.58
CA SER A 322 11.40 4.01 -2.45
C SER A 322 11.51 3.01 -3.60
N MET A 323 11.30 3.49 -4.82
CA MET A 323 11.43 2.82 -6.12
C MET A 323 12.22 3.70 -7.12
N PRO A 324 13.48 4.07 -6.82
CA PRO A 324 14.24 5.09 -7.56
C PRO A 324 14.54 4.70 -9.03
N GLU A 325 14.46 3.42 -9.37
CA GLU A 325 14.68 2.91 -10.73
C GLU A 325 13.41 2.92 -11.58
N VAL A 326 12.25 3.04 -10.92
CA VAL A 326 10.93 3.00 -11.56
C VAL A 326 10.32 4.40 -11.59
N VAL A 327 10.12 5.01 -10.42
CA VAL A 327 9.30 6.23 -10.33
C VAL A 327 9.71 7.21 -9.24
N PHE A 328 10.08 6.74 -8.04
CA PHE A 328 10.22 7.61 -6.87
C PHE A 328 11.42 7.22 -6.03
N SER A 329 12.34 8.14 -5.81
CA SER A 329 13.38 7.98 -4.79
C SER A 329 12.78 7.96 -3.39
N GLN A 330 11.69 8.69 -3.21
CA GLN A 330 10.93 8.82 -1.98
C GLN A 330 9.51 9.24 -2.34
N LEU A 331 8.52 8.41 -1.99
CA LEU A 331 7.11 8.71 -2.04
C LEU A 331 6.55 8.56 -0.63
N GLU A 332 6.06 9.65 -0.07
CA GLU A 332 5.45 9.69 1.25
C GLU A 332 3.93 9.74 1.10
N PHE A 333 3.21 9.15 2.04
CA PHE A 333 1.77 9.32 2.16
C PHE A 333 1.29 8.84 3.52
N GLY A 334 0.10 9.27 3.89
CA GLY A 334 -0.52 8.92 5.16
C GLY A 334 -1.82 9.68 5.34
N TYR A 335 -2.61 9.22 6.30
CA TYR A 335 -3.87 9.83 6.67
C TYR A 335 -4.15 9.59 8.16
N VAL A 336 -5.10 10.36 8.68
CA VAL A 336 -5.60 10.25 10.05
C VAL A 336 -7.12 10.09 9.98
N VAL A 337 -7.63 9.09 10.68
CA VAL A 337 -9.07 8.88 10.90
C VAL A 337 -9.35 9.10 12.38
N ASN A 338 -10.31 9.97 12.68
CA ASN A 338 -10.81 10.16 14.03
C ASN A 338 -12.10 9.36 14.17
N SER A 339 -12.20 8.58 15.25
CA SER A 339 -13.39 7.78 15.59
C SER A 339 -14.54 8.61 16.14
#